data_AF-A0A2V8QCJ7-F1
#
_entry.id   AF-A0A2V8QCJ7-F1
#
_cell.length_a   1.000
_cell.length_b   1.000
_cell.length_c   1.000
_cell.angle_alpha   90.00
_cell.angle_beta   90.00
_cell.angle_gamma   90.00
#
_symmetry.space_group_name_H-M   'P 1'
#
loop_
_entity.id
_entity.type
_entity.pdbx_description
1 polymer ?
#
loop_
_entity_poly.entity_id
_entity_poly.type
_entity_poly.pdbx_seq_one_letter_code
_entity_poly.pdbx_strand_id
1 'polypeptide(L)'
;MTRNRMFLSSLIVLVLTVSVVVVAQVKRPFSNGSVWSISFIKMKPGMENAYLNYVAGDWKREQEALKKDGQILSYKVITTETHGSSDWNIMLMSEYKDLATMEADEAKADNLLQTVGGNDEKQMQGYRDRLQIREVLDVRTAREIVLEPKR
;
A
#
# COMPACT_ATOMS: atom_id res chain seq x y z
N MET A 1 51.70 39.18 16.51
CA MET A 1 50.37 38.68 16.98
C MET A 1 49.20 39.03 16.05
N THR A 2 49.30 40.03 15.17
CA THR A 2 48.19 40.49 14.30
C THR A 2 47.86 39.54 13.14
N ARG A 3 48.88 38.88 12.56
CA ARG A 3 48.71 37.97 11.40
C ARG A 3 47.90 36.70 11.73
N ASN A 4 48.15 36.07 12.90
CA ASN A 4 47.38 34.89 13.34
C ASN A 4 45.94 35.24 13.72
N ARG A 5 45.68 36.47 14.18
CA ARG A 5 44.31 36.96 14.47
C ARG A 5 43.51 37.17 13.19
N MET A 6 44.15 37.67 12.12
CA MET A 6 43.54 37.82 10.80
C MET A 6 43.16 36.48 10.14
N PHE A 7 44.03 35.47 10.24
CA PHE A 7 43.71 34.12 9.75
C PHE A 7 42.57 33.46 10.53
N LEU A 8 42.53 33.64 11.85
CA LEU A 8 41.47 33.10 12.69
C LEU A 8 40.12 33.76 12.40
N SER A 9 40.09 35.08 12.18
CA SER A 9 38.87 35.78 11.76
C SER A 9 38.40 35.38 10.36
N SER A 10 39.32 35.13 9.42
CA SER A 10 38.95 34.66 8.07
C SER A 10 38.37 33.24 8.10
N LEU A 11 38.86 32.38 8.99
CA LEU A 11 38.35 31.02 9.16
C LEU A 11 36.95 31.02 9.80
N ILE A 12 36.71 31.88 10.79
CA ILE A 12 35.39 32.04 11.43
C ILE A 12 34.36 32.56 10.43
N VAL A 13 34.72 33.53 9.59
CA VAL A 13 33.83 34.03 8.53
C VAL A 13 33.51 32.94 7.50
N LEU A 14 34.50 32.13 7.11
CA LEU A 14 34.28 31.02 6.18
C LEU A 14 33.34 29.95 6.76
N VAL A 15 33.51 29.57 8.04
CA VAL A 15 32.63 28.60 8.75
C VAL A 15 31.20 29.13 8.89
N LEU A 16 31.03 30.44 9.13
CA LEU A 16 29.71 31.07 9.20
C LEU A 16 29.01 31.12 7.83
N THR A 17 29.75 31.29 6.73
CA THR A 17 29.15 31.28 5.37
C THR A 17 28.69 29.90 4.90
N VAL A 18 29.31 28.81 5.38
CA VAL A 18 28.90 27.43 5.03
C VAL A 18 27.65 27.00 5.80
N SER A 19 27.33 27.66 6.92
CA SER A 19 26.18 27.32 7.77
C SER A 19 24.82 27.80 7.22
N VAL A 20 24.81 28.57 6.12
CA VAL A 20 23.57 29.05 5.48
C VAL A 20 23.27 28.25 4.21
N VAL A 21 23.44 26.93 4.25
CA VAL A 21 22.64 26.05 3.37
C VAL A 21 21.26 25.96 4.01
N VAL A 22 20.46 27.01 3.82
CA VAL A 22 19.02 26.94 4.05
C VAL A 22 18.50 25.90 3.06
N VAL A 23 18.36 24.67 3.52
CA VAL A 23 17.52 23.68 2.85
C VAL A 23 16.14 24.27 2.90
N ALA A 24 15.73 24.94 1.83
CA ALA A 24 14.36 25.40 1.67
C ALA A 24 13.49 24.15 1.71
N GLN A 25 12.95 23.81 2.89
CA GLN A 25 11.96 22.78 3.02
C GLN A 25 10.76 23.26 2.21
N VAL A 26 10.62 22.71 1.00
CA VAL A 26 9.42 22.90 0.18
C VAL A 26 8.26 22.44 1.06
N LYS A 27 7.51 23.39 1.61
CA LYS A 27 6.27 23.11 2.35
C LYS A 27 5.27 22.56 1.34
N ARG A 28 5.26 21.24 1.18
CA ARG A 28 4.26 20.55 0.37
C ARG A 28 2.96 20.54 1.18
N PRO A 29 1.81 20.93 0.61
CA PRO A 29 0.52 20.85 1.29
C PRO A 29 -0.01 19.40 1.31
N PHE A 30 0.89 18.42 1.31
CA PHE A 30 0.59 17.01 1.31
C PHE A 30 1.78 16.22 1.85
N SER A 31 1.48 15.05 2.40
CA SER A 31 2.46 14.10 2.91
C SER A 31 2.13 12.69 2.46
N ASN A 32 3.12 11.80 2.59
CA ASN A 32 2.95 10.39 2.30
C ASN A 32 2.21 9.73 3.48
N GLY A 33 1.11 9.04 3.19
CA GLY A 33 0.36 8.22 4.13
C GLY A 33 0.73 6.73 4.03
N SER A 34 -0.27 5.89 4.31
CA SER A 34 -0.18 4.43 4.24
C SER A 34 0.05 3.93 2.81
N VAL A 35 0.32 2.63 2.68
CA VAL A 35 0.47 1.94 1.39
C VAL A 35 -0.71 1.02 1.18
N TRP A 36 -1.23 0.94 -0.03
CA TRP A 36 -2.37 0.13 -0.40
C TRP A 36 -1.97 -0.91 -1.44
N SER A 37 -2.31 -2.17 -1.21
CA SER A 37 -2.40 -3.16 -2.29
C SER A 37 -3.83 -3.15 -2.82
N ILE A 38 -3.99 -2.88 -4.12
CA ILE A 38 -5.29 -2.67 -4.77
C ILE A 38 -5.40 -3.66 -5.93
N SER A 39 -6.32 -4.62 -5.82
CA SER A 39 -6.66 -5.55 -6.89
C SER A 39 -7.85 -5.04 -7.68
N PHE A 40 -7.68 -4.83 -8.98
CA PHE A 40 -8.74 -4.46 -9.93
C PHE A 40 -9.27 -5.72 -10.60
N ILE A 41 -10.55 -6.00 -10.39
CA ILE A 41 -11.16 -7.29 -10.75
C ILE A 41 -12.43 -7.04 -11.53
N LYS A 42 -12.65 -7.89 -12.55
CA LYS A 42 -13.89 -7.96 -13.31
C LYS A 42 -14.59 -9.28 -13.02
N MET A 43 -15.69 -9.24 -12.28
CA MET A 43 -16.63 -10.36 -12.18
C MET A 43 -17.24 -10.64 -13.55
N LYS A 44 -17.38 -11.92 -13.91
CA LYS A 44 -18.01 -12.32 -15.18
C LYS A 44 -19.53 -12.07 -15.12
N PRO A 45 -20.19 -11.91 -16.29
CA PRO A 45 -21.63 -11.70 -16.33
C PRO A 45 -22.41 -12.78 -15.57
N GLY A 46 -23.28 -12.37 -14.65
CA GLY A 46 -24.12 -13.26 -13.85
C GLY A 46 -23.41 -13.96 -12.69
N MET A 47 -22.14 -13.63 -12.44
CA MET A 47 -21.31 -14.25 -11.39
C MET A 47 -21.10 -13.36 -10.16
N GLU A 48 -21.80 -12.23 -10.08
CA GLU A 48 -21.64 -11.24 -9.02
C GLU A 48 -21.89 -11.84 -7.64
N ASN A 49 -23.03 -12.52 -7.45
CA ASN A 49 -23.36 -13.19 -6.18
C ASN A 49 -22.34 -14.28 -5.82
N ALA A 50 -21.89 -15.07 -6.79
CA ALA A 50 -20.91 -16.12 -6.55
C ALA A 50 -19.57 -15.54 -6.07
N TYR A 51 -19.10 -14.46 -6.70
CA TYR A 51 -17.85 -13.82 -6.32
C TYR A 51 -17.96 -13.07 -4.99
N LEU A 52 -19.06 -12.35 -4.76
CA LEU A 52 -19.28 -11.64 -3.49
C LEU A 52 -19.42 -12.59 -2.29
N ASN A 53 -19.97 -13.80 -2.47
CA ASN A 53 -19.97 -14.82 -1.43
C ASN A 53 -18.55 -15.27 -1.05
N TYR A 54 -17.66 -15.45 -2.04
CA TYR A 54 -16.25 -15.70 -1.78
C TYR A 54 -15.59 -14.52 -1.02
N VAL A 55 -15.88 -13.28 -1.45
CA VAL A 55 -15.33 -12.07 -0.82
C VAL A 55 -15.77 -11.98 0.64
N ALA A 56 -17.06 -12.23 0.92
CA ALA A 56 -17.62 -12.19 2.27
C ALA A 56 -17.16 -13.34 3.17
N GLY A 57 -16.76 -14.47 2.59
CA GLY A 57 -16.29 -15.66 3.28
C GLY A 57 -14.76 -15.69 3.40
N ASP A 58 -14.12 -16.41 2.48
CA ASP A 58 -12.70 -16.75 2.56
C ASP A 58 -11.80 -15.52 2.52
N TRP A 59 -12.02 -14.59 1.58
CA TRP A 59 -11.19 -13.40 1.46
C TRP A 59 -11.28 -12.52 2.72
N LYS A 60 -12.49 -12.27 3.24
CA LYS A 60 -12.67 -11.52 4.48
C LYS A 60 -11.96 -12.21 5.66
N ARG A 61 -12.05 -13.54 5.76
CA ARG A 61 -11.37 -14.30 6.83
C ARG A 61 -9.86 -14.10 6.78
N GLU A 62 -9.27 -14.11 5.59
CA GLU A 62 -7.84 -13.81 5.39
C GLU A 62 -7.50 -12.38 5.81
N GLN A 63 -8.28 -11.38 5.37
CA GLN A 63 -8.05 -9.98 5.75
C GLN A 63 -8.17 -9.73 7.26
N GLU A 64 -9.15 -10.34 7.92
CA GLU A 64 -9.28 -10.24 9.39
C GLU A 64 -8.11 -10.89 10.12
N ALA A 65 -7.54 -11.97 9.59
CA ALA A 65 -6.35 -12.59 10.16
C ALA A 65 -5.13 -11.67 10.03
N LEU A 66 -4.86 -11.15 8.83
CA LEU A 66 -3.76 -10.20 8.58
C LEU A 66 -3.89 -8.97 9.48
N LYS A 67 -5.11 -8.44 9.62
CA LYS A 67 -5.40 -7.27 10.45
C LYS A 67 -5.16 -7.57 11.94
N LYS A 68 -5.62 -8.73 12.41
CA LYS A 68 -5.43 -9.16 13.81
C LYS A 68 -3.96 -9.38 14.17
N ASP A 69 -3.16 -9.86 13.21
CA ASP A 69 -1.71 -10.03 13.39
C ASP A 69 -0.93 -8.71 13.24
N GLY A 70 -1.59 -7.63 12.83
CA GLY A 70 -1.02 -6.29 12.70
C GLY A 70 -0.31 -6.02 11.38
N GLN A 71 -0.44 -6.92 10.40
CA GLN A 71 0.23 -6.81 9.09
C GLN A 71 -0.46 -5.79 8.19
N ILE A 72 -1.79 -5.67 8.31
CA ILE A 72 -2.57 -4.62 7.65
C ILE A 72 -3.29 -3.75 8.69
N LEU A 73 -3.44 -2.47 8.38
CA LEU A 73 -4.19 -1.50 9.17
C LEU A 73 -5.70 -1.64 8.93
N SER A 74 -6.09 -1.81 7.66
CA SER A 74 -7.49 -1.91 7.25
C SER A 74 -7.63 -2.64 5.91
N TYR A 75 -8.87 -2.91 5.51
CA TYR A 75 -9.19 -3.40 4.18
C TYR A 75 -10.52 -2.80 3.70
N LYS A 76 -10.71 -2.72 2.38
CA LYS A 76 -11.94 -2.19 1.76
C LYS A 76 -12.35 -3.04 0.56
N VAL A 77 -13.65 -3.05 0.31
CA VAL A 77 -14.27 -3.61 -0.90
C VAL A 77 -15.08 -2.49 -1.55
N ILE A 78 -14.78 -2.18 -2.80
CA ILE A 78 -15.47 -1.12 -3.55
C ILE A 78 -15.97 -1.71 -4.86
N THR A 79 -17.27 -1.57 -5.15
CA THR A 79 -17.86 -2.00 -6.42
C THR A 79 -18.21 -0.80 -7.28
N THR A 80 -18.25 -1.00 -8.59
CA THR A 80 -18.68 0.01 -9.58
C THR A 80 -19.41 -0.69 -10.72
N GLU A 81 -20.21 0.07 -11.46
CA GLU A 81 -20.73 -0.37 -12.75
C GLU A 81 -19.62 -0.46 -13.81
N THR A 82 -19.75 -1.36 -14.78
CA THR A 82 -18.81 -1.47 -15.91
C THR A 82 -19.30 -0.68 -17.12
N HIS A 83 -18.42 0.13 -17.71
CA HIS A 83 -18.71 0.89 -18.95
C HIS A 83 -18.05 0.27 -20.20
N GLY A 84 -17.20 -0.75 -20.04
CA GLY A 84 -16.49 -1.40 -21.14
C GLY A 84 -15.93 -2.79 -20.83
N SER A 85 -15.40 -3.45 -21.86
CA SER A 85 -14.82 -4.80 -21.74
C SER A 85 -13.56 -4.84 -20.88
N SER A 86 -12.76 -3.77 -20.88
CA SER A 86 -11.56 -3.63 -20.04
C SER A 86 -11.84 -3.04 -18.65
N ASP A 87 -13.11 -2.75 -18.32
CA ASP A 87 -13.47 -2.11 -17.07
C ASP A 87 -13.55 -3.13 -15.92
N TRP A 88 -13.11 -2.72 -14.73
CA TRP A 88 -13.28 -3.47 -13.49
C TRP A 88 -14.66 -3.20 -12.91
N ASN A 89 -15.14 -4.08 -12.03
CA ASN A 89 -16.38 -3.87 -11.27
C ASN A 89 -16.24 -4.08 -9.78
N ILE A 90 -15.07 -4.54 -9.32
CA ILE A 90 -14.74 -4.63 -7.91
C ILE A 90 -13.25 -4.36 -7.67
N MET A 91 -12.97 -3.55 -6.65
CA MET A 91 -11.66 -3.38 -6.06
C MET A 91 -11.62 -4.08 -4.70
N LEU A 92 -10.57 -4.87 -4.49
CA LEU A 92 -10.21 -5.42 -3.19
C LEU A 92 -8.94 -4.73 -2.72
N MET A 93 -8.99 -4.14 -1.52
CA MET A 93 -7.95 -3.23 -1.05
C MET A 93 -7.47 -3.63 0.34
N SER A 94 -6.15 -3.69 0.54
CA SER A 94 -5.51 -3.94 1.84
C SER A 94 -4.53 -2.81 2.15
N GLU A 95 -4.65 -2.21 3.32
CA GLU A 95 -3.85 -1.07 3.76
C GLU A 95 -2.71 -1.52 4.67
N TYR A 96 -1.50 -1.21 4.29
CA TYR A 96 -0.27 -1.44 5.04
C TYR A 96 0.24 -0.14 5.60
N LYS A 97 0.90 -0.21 6.76
CA LYS A 97 1.47 0.97 7.42
C LYS A 97 2.46 1.72 6.52
N ASP A 98 3.39 0.99 5.91
CA ASP A 98 4.39 1.51 4.99
C ASP A 98 4.98 0.35 4.17
N LEU A 99 5.74 0.69 3.12
CA LEU A 99 6.32 -0.30 2.20
C LEU A 99 7.35 -1.19 2.89
N ALA A 100 8.13 -0.64 3.82
CA ALA A 100 9.17 -1.39 4.51
C ALA A 100 8.59 -2.49 5.42
N THR A 101 7.52 -2.17 6.15
CA THR A 101 6.80 -3.15 6.99
C THR A 101 6.14 -4.21 6.11
N MET A 102 5.54 -3.80 4.98
CA MET A 102 4.92 -4.74 4.03
C MET A 102 5.94 -5.77 3.50
N GLU A 103 7.14 -5.33 3.12
CA GLU A 103 8.21 -6.21 2.63
C GLU A 103 8.84 -7.05 3.76
N ALA A 104 9.04 -6.47 4.94
CA ALA A 104 9.62 -7.18 6.08
C ALA A 104 8.72 -8.32 6.60
N ASP A 105 7.40 -8.12 6.54
CA ASP A 105 6.42 -9.09 7.05
C ASP A 105 5.89 -10.06 5.97
N GLU A 106 6.39 -10.01 4.73
CA GLU A 106 5.89 -10.82 3.60
C GLU A 106 5.83 -12.32 3.94
N ALA A 107 6.96 -12.91 4.34
CA ALA A 107 7.01 -14.33 4.70
C ALA A 107 6.12 -14.67 5.91
N LYS A 108 5.94 -13.73 6.84
CA LYS A 108 5.04 -13.93 7.99
C LYS A 108 3.58 -13.93 7.53
N ALA A 109 3.24 -13.06 6.58
CA ALA A 109 1.89 -12.94 6.01
C ALA A 109 1.53 -14.20 5.24
N ASP A 110 2.45 -14.69 4.41
CA ASP A 110 2.23 -15.90 3.64
C ASP A 110 1.98 -17.12 4.54
N ASN A 111 2.77 -17.29 5.59
CA ASN A 111 2.58 -18.38 6.56
C ASN A 111 1.22 -18.28 7.28
N LEU A 112 0.80 -17.06 7.65
CA LEU A 112 -0.50 -16.84 8.26
C LEU A 112 -1.64 -17.17 7.28
N LEU A 113 -1.53 -16.72 6.02
CA LEU A 113 -2.51 -16.99 4.97
C LEU A 113 -2.59 -18.48 4.63
N GLN A 114 -1.48 -19.22 4.62
CA GLN A 114 -1.50 -20.68 4.48
C GLN A 114 -2.20 -21.37 5.66
N THR A 115 -2.00 -20.85 6.88
CA THR A 115 -2.67 -21.39 8.08
C THR A 115 -4.19 -21.15 8.04
N VAL A 116 -4.63 -20.02 7.48
CA VAL A 116 -6.04 -19.60 7.44
C VAL A 116 -6.79 -20.10 6.21
N GLY A 117 -6.15 -20.08 5.04
CA GLY A 117 -6.71 -20.45 3.74
C GLY A 117 -6.49 -21.92 3.38
N GLY A 118 -5.46 -22.55 3.94
CA GLY A 118 -4.97 -23.87 3.61
C GLY A 118 -3.68 -23.85 2.79
N ASN A 119 -3.15 -25.03 2.49
CA ASN A 119 -1.90 -25.19 1.75
C ASN A 119 -1.94 -24.66 0.31
N ASP A 120 -0.78 -24.59 -0.34
CA ASP A 120 -0.61 -24.05 -1.69
C ASP A 120 -1.52 -24.72 -2.72
N GLU A 121 -1.70 -26.04 -2.65
CA GLU A 121 -2.59 -26.78 -3.56
C GLU A 121 -4.04 -26.28 -3.47
N LYS A 122 -4.55 -26.08 -2.26
CA LYS A 122 -5.91 -25.58 -2.03
C LYS A 122 -6.04 -24.14 -2.49
N GLN A 123 -5.03 -23.30 -2.25
CA GLN A 123 -5.03 -21.92 -2.74
C GLN A 123 -5.00 -21.86 -4.27
N MET A 124 -4.19 -22.69 -4.93
CA MET A 124 -4.12 -22.81 -6.38
C MET A 124 -5.45 -23.28 -6.97
N GLN A 125 -6.07 -24.30 -6.37
CA GLN A 125 -7.38 -24.77 -6.82
C GLN A 125 -8.44 -23.69 -6.66
N GLY A 126 -8.51 -23.04 -5.51
CA GLY A 126 -9.42 -21.91 -5.28
C GLY A 126 -9.18 -20.76 -6.27
N TYR A 127 -7.93 -20.50 -6.64
CA TYR A 127 -7.61 -19.51 -7.68
C TYR A 127 -8.19 -19.92 -9.04
N ARG A 128 -8.00 -21.18 -9.46
CA ARG A 128 -8.56 -21.72 -10.71
C ARG A 128 -10.09 -21.66 -10.73
N ASP A 129 -10.74 -22.01 -9.63
CA ASP A 129 -12.19 -21.93 -9.51
C ASP A 129 -12.66 -20.48 -9.64
N ARG A 130 -11.94 -19.53 -9.04
CA ARG A 130 -12.24 -18.11 -9.20
C ARG A 130 -12.05 -17.59 -10.62
N LEU A 131 -11.12 -18.12 -11.42
CA LEU A 131 -10.98 -17.77 -12.84
C LEU A 131 -12.23 -18.12 -13.66
N GLN A 132 -13.08 -19.02 -13.18
CA GLN A 132 -14.35 -19.33 -13.83
C GLN A 132 -15.38 -18.20 -13.62
N ILE A 133 -15.28 -17.42 -12.54
CA ILE A 133 -16.27 -16.43 -12.13
C ILE A 133 -15.76 -14.97 -12.17
N ARG A 134 -14.46 -14.76 -12.31
CA ARG A 134 -13.82 -13.42 -12.41
C ARG A 134 -12.57 -13.43 -13.29
N GLU A 135 -12.11 -12.23 -13.62
CA GLU A 135 -10.82 -11.91 -14.23
C GLU A 135 -10.09 -10.91 -13.33
N VAL A 136 -8.78 -11.08 -13.15
CA VAL A 136 -7.93 -10.09 -12.47
C VAL A 136 -7.30 -9.23 -13.56
N LEU A 137 -7.63 -7.94 -13.55
CA LEU A 137 -7.13 -7.00 -14.55
C LEU A 137 -5.79 -6.40 -14.16
N ASP A 138 -5.63 -6.06 -12.87
CA ASP A 138 -4.41 -5.41 -12.37
C ASP A 138 -4.29 -5.57 -10.85
N VAL A 139 -3.06 -5.48 -10.34
CA VAL A 139 -2.76 -5.34 -8.92
C VAL A 139 -1.73 -4.24 -8.75
N ARG A 140 -2.06 -3.23 -7.95
CA ARG A 140 -1.20 -2.06 -7.75
C ARG A 140 -0.86 -1.87 -6.29
N THR A 141 0.43 -1.61 -6.05
CA THR A 141 0.89 -1.01 -4.79
C THR A 141 0.84 0.50 -4.95
N ALA A 142 -0.04 1.15 -4.20
CA ALA A 142 -0.25 2.59 -4.23
C ALA A 142 0.14 3.22 -2.89
N ARG A 143 0.61 4.46 -2.91
CA ARG A 143 0.85 5.24 -1.69
C ARG A 143 -0.27 6.24 -1.51
N GLU A 144 -0.87 6.26 -0.33
CA GLU A 144 -1.83 7.30 0.03
C GLU A 144 -1.12 8.67 0.09
N ILE A 145 -1.76 9.69 -0.48
CA ILE A 145 -1.33 11.07 -0.35
C ILE A 145 -2.30 11.77 0.60
N VAL A 146 -1.81 12.11 1.78
CA VAL A 146 -2.58 12.82 2.80
C VAL A 146 -2.47 14.32 2.51
N LEU A 147 -3.61 14.97 2.32
CA LEU A 147 -3.65 16.41 2.07
C LEU A 147 -3.69 17.18 3.38
N GLU A 148 -2.83 18.19 3.51
CA GLU A 148 -2.83 19.08 4.67
C GLU A 148 -3.66 20.33 4.38
N PRO A 149 -4.45 20.83 5.37
CA PRO A 149 -5.17 22.08 5.21
C PRO A 149 -4.21 23.22 4.85
N LYS A 150 -4.61 24.08 3.92
CA LYS A 150 -3.92 25.35 3.70
C LYS A 150 -4.04 26.18 4.99
N ARG A 151 -2.92 26.46 5.64
CA ARG A 151 -2.83 27.41 6.76
C ARG A 151 -3.00 28.83 6.26
#